data_AF-A0A1G0RP91-F1
#
_entry.id   AF-A0A1G0RP91-F1
#
_cell.length_a   1.000
_cell.length_b   1.000
_cell.length_c   1.000
_cell.angle_alpha   90.00
_cell.angle_beta   90.00
_cell.angle_gamma   90.00
#
_symmetry.space_group_name_H-M   'P 1'
#
loop_
_entity.id
_entity.type
_entity.pdbx_description
1 polymer ?
#
loop_
_entity_poly.entity_id
_entity_poly.type
_entity_poly.pdbx_seq_one_letter_code
_entity_poly.pdbx_strand_id
1 'polypeptide(L)'
;FKPVFNEVKPFIESTNLAIGNLETTISGKAKGYSGYPIFNSPKEFLEALKYAGFDLLLTANNHSLDKGAEGVFSTIDNITKHDMLYNGTFKSKEDRDSIRVYIVRGIRICLLAYTYASNINVKKGEEKFLISVIDTTDIKNDLMKAENLGPDLIMVYLHFGDEYSREPSLSQRDIVAKLKSYGADIIFASHPHVLRPLEFFESKFGRIDTGFVAYSLGNFISNQRWRYSDCGVIINFTLEKNIDKDTFHFSKIEYIPTWVFKGDIDGEQQYKILPSQQFLGEFEKSDIFLTNHDVERIRESYYDTIDILTRSSKPRLQKSKNNFSH
;
A
#
# COMPACT_ATOMS: atom_id res chain seq x y z
N PHE A 1 12.74 10.93 11.53
CA PHE A 1 11.74 10.44 10.54
C PHE A 1 10.39 11.15 10.61
N LYS A 2 9.84 11.53 11.78
CA LYS A 2 8.50 12.17 11.86
C LYS A 2 8.27 13.35 10.88
N PRO A 3 9.20 14.32 10.74
CA PRO A 3 9.00 15.46 9.85
C PRO A 3 8.81 15.08 8.37
N VAL A 4 9.27 13.90 7.95
CA VAL A 4 9.13 13.39 6.58
C VAL A 4 7.66 13.29 6.16
N PHE A 5 6.78 13.02 7.11
CA PHE A 5 5.36 12.74 6.86
C PHE A 5 4.42 13.92 7.17
N ASN A 6 4.93 15.07 7.63
CA ASN A 6 4.07 16.15 8.13
C ASN A 6 3.02 16.62 7.11
N GLU A 7 3.39 16.81 5.84
CA GLU A 7 2.48 17.33 4.82
C GLU A 7 1.42 16.30 4.38
N VAL A 8 1.73 15.00 4.49
CA VAL A 8 0.82 13.91 4.12
C VAL A 8 0.01 13.35 5.28
N LYS A 9 0.43 13.61 6.52
CA LYS A 9 -0.21 13.13 7.74
C LYS A 9 -1.73 13.42 7.77
N PRO A 10 -2.24 14.62 7.43
CA PRO A 10 -3.68 14.90 7.44
C PRO A 10 -4.50 13.95 6.55
N PHE A 11 -3.92 13.48 5.43
CA PHE A 11 -4.61 12.56 4.52
C PHE A 11 -4.63 11.13 5.05
N ILE A 12 -3.66 10.74 5.87
CA ILE A 12 -3.51 9.39 6.43
C ILE A 12 -4.34 9.27 7.71
N GLU A 13 -4.18 10.21 8.65
CA GLU A 13 -4.83 10.17 9.97
C GLU A 13 -6.35 10.38 9.93
N SER A 14 -6.86 10.94 8.83
CA SER A 14 -8.31 11.09 8.61
C SER A 14 -9.04 9.77 8.35
N THR A 15 -8.31 8.68 8.09
CA THR A 15 -8.87 7.38 7.73
C THR A 15 -9.18 6.53 8.97
N ASN A 16 -10.00 5.49 8.83
CA ASN A 16 -10.27 4.54 9.92
C ASN A 16 -9.36 3.31 9.87
N LEU A 17 -8.62 3.14 8.79
CA LEU A 17 -7.62 2.11 8.59
C LEU A 17 -6.64 2.59 7.51
N ALA A 18 -5.43 2.96 7.91
CA ALA A 18 -4.35 3.30 6.99
C ALA A 18 -3.39 2.11 6.81
N ILE A 19 -3.18 1.69 5.56
CA ILE A 19 -2.34 0.55 5.19
C ILE A 19 -1.11 1.02 4.39
N GLY A 20 0.08 0.53 4.72
CA GLY A 20 1.31 0.83 3.98
C GLY A 20 2.20 -0.41 3.79
N ASN A 21 2.97 -0.46 2.70
CA ASN A 21 4.02 -1.49 2.51
C ASN A 21 5.30 -1.08 3.25
N LEU A 22 5.79 -1.95 4.14
CA LEU A 22 7.08 -1.81 4.82
C LEU A 22 8.12 -2.67 4.10
N GLU A 23 8.79 -2.09 3.11
CA GLU A 23 9.81 -2.75 2.27
C GLU A 23 11.21 -2.70 2.87
N THR A 24 11.29 -2.91 4.18
CA THR A 24 12.53 -2.91 4.96
C THR A 24 12.34 -3.80 6.18
N THR A 25 13.44 -4.28 6.76
CA THR A 25 13.37 -4.99 8.05
C THR A 25 13.62 -4.02 9.21
N ILE A 26 13.06 -4.32 10.37
CA ILE A 26 13.31 -3.59 11.63
C ILE A 26 13.95 -4.58 12.60
N SER A 27 15.22 -4.90 12.34
CA SER A 27 15.98 -5.93 13.06
C SER A 27 16.91 -5.39 14.14
N GLY A 28 16.90 -4.06 14.35
CA GLY A 28 17.67 -3.39 15.38
C GLY A 28 19.14 -3.14 15.04
N LYS A 29 19.78 -2.29 15.85
CA LYS A 29 21.17 -1.82 15.65
C LYS A 29 22.19 -2.95 15.68
N ALA A 30 21.96 -3.99 16.50
CA ALA A 30 22.89 -5.12 16.64
C ALA A 30 23.07 -5.91 15.34
N LYS A 31 22.09 -5.90 14.42
CA LYS A 31 22.20 -6.50 13.08
C LYS A 31 22.72 -5.54 11.99
N GLY A 32 23.15 -4.34 12.39
CA GLY A 32 23.67 -3.29 11.52
C GLY A 32 22.57 -2.62 10.69
N TYR A 33 22.39 -1.31 10.86
CA TYR A 33 21.53 -0.55 9.96
C TYR A 33 22.14 -0.52 8.56
N SER A 34 21.30 -0.69 7.55
CA SER A 34 21.75 -0.81 6.18
C SER A 34 20.68 -0.36 5.19
N GLY A 35 21.14 0.28 4.11
CA GLY A 35 20.35 0.57 2.92
C GLY A 35 20.44 -0.58 1.90
N TYR A 36 20.21 -0.25 0.63
CA TYR A 36 20.30 -1.21 -0.47
C TYR A 36 21.69 -1.86 -0.53
N PRO A 37 21.82 -3.17 -0.85
CA PRO A 37 20.75 -4.09 -1.28
C PRO A 37 20.08 -4.87 -0.15
N ILE A 38 20.61 -4.82 1.08
CA ILE A 38 20.09 -5.58 2.22
C ILE A 38 19.62 -4.60 3.29
N PHE A 39 18.32 -4.38 3.40
CA PHE A 39 17.74 -3.35 4.24
C PHE A 39 17.63 -3.74 5.72
N ASN A 40 17.92 -2.78 6.59
CA ASN A 40 17.53 -2.80 7.99
C ASN A 40 17.44 -1.38 8.53
N SER A 41 16.21 -0.96 8.79
CA SER A 41 15.89 0.39 9.23
C SER A 41 15.81 0.49 10.76
N PRO A 42 16.10 1.67 11.32
CA PRO A 42 15.90 1.96 12.74
C PRO A 42 14.42 1.88 13.15
N LYS A 43 14.14 1.53 14.40
CA LYS A 43 12.77 1.41 14.94
C LYS A 43 12.05 2.77 14.97
N GLU A 44 12.82 3.85 15.04
CA GLU A 44 12.37 5.25 14.98
C GLU A 44 11.64 5.54 13.66
N PHE A 45 11.82 4.70 12.63
CA PHE A 45 11.01 4.74 11.42
C PHE A 45 9.57 4.29 11.67
N LEU A 46 9.35 3.24 12.48
CA LEU A 46 8.01 2.80 12.90
C LEU A 46 7.31 3.86 13.75
N GLU A 47 8.04 4.55 14.62
CA GLU A 47 7.49 5.68 15.40
C GLU A 47 6.98 6.81 14.48
N ALA A 48 7.66 7.05 13.35
CA ALA A 48 7.22 8.03 12.36
C ALA A 48 6.01 7.57 11.54
N LEU A 49 5.95 6.27 11.19
CA LEU A 49 4.77 5.69 10.54
C LEU A 49 3.53 5.77 11.45
N LYS A 50 3.69 5.41 12.73
CA LYS A 50 2.61 5.54 13.71
C LYS A 50 2.19 6.99 13.91
N TYR A 51 3.15 7.92 14.00
CA TYR A 51 2.88 9.36 14.07
C TYR A 51 2.12 9.88 12.85
N ALA A 52 2.43 9.38 11.65
CA ALA A 52 1.74 9.75 10.41
C ALA A 52 0.30 9.21 10.34
N GLY A 53 -0.05 8.23 11.18
CA GLY A 53 -1.38 7.63 11.26
C GLY A 53 -1.52 6.27 10.59
N PHE A 54 -0.43 5.57 10.25
CA PHE A 54 -0.53 4.20 9.75
C PHE A 54 -0.98 3.22 10.83
N ASP A 55 -1.92 2.34 10.47
CA ASP A 55 -2.49 1.33 11.36
C ASP A 55 -1.98 -0.08 11.08
N LEU A 56 -1.79 -0.41 9.79
CA LEU A 56 -1.39 -1.74 9.34
C LEU A 56 -0.24 -1.67 8.35
N LEU A 57 0.80 -2.46 8.61
CA LEU A 57 1.97 -2.58 7.75
C LEU A 57 2.00 -3.92 7.01
N LEU A 58 2.03 -3.85 5.69
CA LEU A 58 2.25 -5.00 4.82
C LEU A 58 3.73 -5.33 4.77
N THR A 59 4.06 -6.57 5.07
CA THR A 59 5.44 -7.04 5.17
C THR A 59 5.76 -8.11 4.14
N ALA A 60 4.82 -8.53 3.27
CA ALA A 60 5.11 -9.42 2.14
C ALA A 60 5.74 -8.65 0.99
N ASN A 61 7.06 -8.68 0.87
CA ASN A 61 7.81 -8.09 -0.22
C ASN A 61 9.13 -8.87 -0.44
N ASN A 62 9.90 -8.50 -1.45
CA ASN A 62 11.17 -9.16 -1.74
C ASN A 62 12.26 -8.92 -0.68
N HIS A 63 12.12 -7.87 0.14
CA HIS A 63 13.08 -7.50 1.19
C HIS A 63 12.74 -8.03 2.59
N SER A 64 11.62 -8.76 2.74
CA SER A 64 11.16 -9.27 4.03
C SER A 64 12.18 -10.17 4.75
N LEU A 65 13.00 -10.90 3.99
CA LEU A 65 14.01 -11.83 4.52
C LEU A 65 15.43 -11.25 4.53
N ASP A 66 15.61 -9.94 4.33
CA ASP A 66 16.94 -9.31 4.26
C ASP A 66 17.82 -9.57 5.49
N LYS A 67 17.21 -9.83 6.66
CA LYS A 67 17.91 -10.22 7.89
C LYS A 67 17.53 -11.64 8.37
N GLY A 68 17.11 -12.48 7.43
CA GLY A 68 16.69 -13.88 7.64
C GLY A 68 15.43 -14.02 8.50
N ALA A 69 15.16 -15.25 8.97
CA ALA A 69 14.01 -15.56 9.83
C ALA A 69 13.96 -14.68 11.10
N GLU A 70 15.10 -14.51 11.76
CA GLU A 70 15.22 -13.62 12.92
C GLU A 70 14.93 -12.16 12.58
N GLY A 71 15.13 -11.75 11.33
CA GLY A 71 14.76 -10.42 10.83
C GLY A 71 13.25 -10.26 10.71
N VAL A 72 12.56 -11.30 10.22
CA VAL A 72 11.10 -11.36 10.18
C VAL A 72 10.52 -11.27 11.59
N PHE A 73 11.01 -12.10 12.52
CA PHE A 73 10.51 -12.12 13.89
C PHE A 73 10.71 -10.78 14.58
N SER A 74 11.91 -10.20 14.47
CA SER A 74 12.21 -8.90 15.05
C SER A 74 11.39 -7.77 14.41
N THR A 75 11.14 -7.83 13.10
CA THR A 75 10.29 -6.84 12.42
C THR A 75 8.86 -6.92 12.95
N ILE A 76 8.28 -8.12 13.04
CA ILE A 76 6.94 -8.33 13.60
C ILE A 76 6.88 -7.83 15.05
N ASP A 77 7.84 -8.20 15.89
CA ASP A 77 7.90 -7.74 17.29
C ASP A 77 7.99 -6.22 17.42
N ASN A 78 8.76 -5.56 16.56
CA ASN A 78 8.86 -4.12 16.58
C ASN A 78 7.57 -3.46 16.09
N ILE A 79 6.88 -4.00 15.07
CA ILE A 79 5.59 -3.48 14.62
C ILE A 79 4.55 -3.58 15.74
N THR A 80 4.43 -4.74 16.38
CA THR A 80 3.44 -4.97 17.46
C THR A 80 3.71 -4.13 18.70
N LYS A 81 4.99 -3.92 19.07
CA LYS A 81 5.38 -3.03 20.19
C LYS A 81 5.04 -1.56 19.96
N HIS A 82 4.80 -1.13 18.71
CA HIS A 82 4.39 0.22 18.36
C HIS A 82 2.88 0.32 18.08
N ASP A 83 2.09 -0.64 18.57
CA ASP A 83 0.63 -0.67 18.44
C ASP A 83 0.15 -0.55 16.99
N MET A 84 0.86 -1.24 16.09
CA MET A 84 0.48 -1.37 14.68
C MET A 84 0.20 -2.83 14.35
N LEU A 85 -0.73 -3.03 13.43
CA LEU A 85 -1.04 -4.31 12.82
C LEU A 85 -0.02 -4.64 11.73
N TYR A 86 0.10 -5.92 11.39
CA TYR A 86 0.94 -6.36 10.27
C TYR A 86 0.20 -7.40 9.43
N ASN A 87 0.66 -7.62 8.19
CA ASN A 87 0.23 -8.76 7.37
C ASN A 87 1.25 -9.08 6.26
N GLY A 88 1.46 -10.37 5.96
CA GLY A 88 2.32 -10.82 4.87
C GLY A 88 3.60 -11.56 5.27
N THR A 89 4.00 -11.48 6.55
CA THR A 89 5.02 -12.34 7.15
C THR A 89 4.53 -12.91 8.47
N PHE A 90 5.09 -14.05 8.87
CA PHE A 90 4.53 -14.84 9.97
C PHE A 90 5.61 -15.48 10.85
N LYS A 91 5.25 -15.72 12.11
CA LYS A 91 6.13 -16.35 13.11
C LYS A 91 6.04 -17.88 13.16
N SER A 92 4.96 -18.44 12.65
CA SER A 92 4.75 -19.88 12.58
C SER A 92 3.81 -20.24 11.42
N LYS A 93 3.66 -21.55 11.17
CA LYS A 93 2.70 -22.03 10.19
C LYS A 93 1.26 -21.71 10.59
N GLU A 94 0.93 -21.82 11.88
CA GLU A 94 -0.38 -21.50 12.43
C GLU A 94 -0.70 -20.01 12.25
N ASP A 95 0.29 -19.13 12.44
CA ASP A 95 0.16 -17.70 12.15
C ASP A 95 -0.08 -17.46 10.65
N ARG A 96 0.68 -18.11 9.76
CA ARG A 96 0.49 -18.05 8.30
C ARG A 96 -0.89 -18.51 7.87
N ASP A 97 -1.37 -19.61 8.44
CA ASP A 97 -2.65 -20.21 8.09
C ASP A 97 -3.85 -19.47 8.73
N SER A 98 -3.59 -18.53 9.65
CA SER A 98 -4.60 -17.63 10.21
C SER A 98 -4.94 -16.52 9.21
N ILE A 99 -6.00 -16.73 8.42
CA ILE A 99 -6.56 -15.66 7.58
C ILE A 99 -7.01 -14.51 8.48
N ARG A 100 -6.47 -13.30 8.25
CA ARG A 100 -6.69 -12.14 9.12
C ARG A 100 -7.90 -11.33 8.66
N VAL A 101 -8.88 -11.20 9.56
CA VAL A 101 -10.06 -10.34 9.39
C VAL A 101 -10.00 -9.22 10.42
N TYR A 102 -10.04 -7.99 9.93
CA TYR A 102 -10.00 -6.76 10.73
C TYR A 102 -11.39 -6.16 10.82
N ILE A 103 -11.79 -5.71 12.00
CA ILE A 103 -13.10 -5.07 12.19
C ILE A 103 -12.88 -3.56 12.30
N VAL A 104 -13.32 -2.81 11.29
CA VAL A 104 -13.17 -1.35 11.21
C VAL A 104 -14.56 -0.74 11.18
N ARG A 105 -14.94 -0.03 12.25
CA ARG A 105 -16.29 0.56 12.41
C ARG A 105 -17.43 -0.43 12.12
N GLY A 106 -17.26 -1.69 12.53
CA GLY A 106 -18.24 -2.76 12.33
C GLY A 106 -18.21 -3.44 10.96
N ILE A 107 -17.34 -2.99 10.04
CA ILE A 107 -17.11 -3.64 8.74
C ILE A 107 -15.98 -4.66 8.88
N ARG A 108 -16.22 -5.90 8.44
CA ARG A 108 -15.24 -7.00 8.49
C ARG A 108 -14.40 -6.99 7.20
N ILE A 109 -13.12 -6.69 7.29
CA ILE A 109 -12.20 -6.61 6.16
C ILE A 109 -11.22 -7.78 6.24
N CYS A 110 -11.27 -8.71 5.30
CA CYS A 110 -10.24 -9.72 5.14
C CYS A 110 -9.09 -9.14 4.30
N LEU A 111 -7.84 -9.37 4.71
CA LEU A 111 -6.66 -8.94 3.96
C LEU A 111 -5.70 -10.10 3.77
N LEU A 112 -5.35 -10.38 2.51
CA LEU A 112 -4.31 -11.33 2.14
C LEU A 112 -3.14 -10.57 1.50
N ALA A 113 -1.91 -11.02 1.70
CA ALA A 113 -0.71 -10.32 1.26
C ALA A 113 0.34 -11.31 0.73
N TYR A 114 0.84 -11.09 -0.49
CA TYR A 114 1.79 -11.98 -1.16
C TYR A 114 2.90 -11.21 -1.88
N THR A 115 4.08 -11.82 -2.00
CA THR A 115 5.20 -11.31 -2.81
C THR A 115 5.55 -12.25 -3.95
N TYR A 116 6.13 -11.75 -5.04
CA TYR A 116 6.61 -12.59 -6.14
C TYR A 116 7.77 -13.50 -5.72
N ALA A 117 8.65 -13.02 -4.85
CA ALA A 117 9.82 -13.75 -4.34
C ALA A 117 10.41 -13.04 -3.12
N SER A 118 11.50 -13.61 -2.59
CA SER A 118 12.43 -12.98 -1.63
C SER A 118 13.82 -12.84 -2.27
N ASN A 119 14.54 -11.77 -1.95
CA ASN A 119 15.92 -11.53 -2.39
C ASN A 119 16.94 -12.43 -1.68
N ILE A 120 16.59 -12.93 -0.49
CA ILE A 120 17.43 -13.82 0.31
C ILE A 120 16.71 -15.16 0.51
N ASN A 121 17.48 -16.24 0.37
CA ASN A 121 17.05 -17.59 0.76
C ASN A 121 17.33 -17.84 2.24
N VAL A 122 16.36 -18.44 2.93
CA VAL A 122 16.53 -18.94 4.31
C VAL A 122 16.76 -20.45 4.29
N LYS A 123 16.95 -21.06 5.47
CA LYS A 123 17.12 -22.51 5.57
C LYS A 123 15.87 -23.22 5.07
N LYS A 124 16.07 -24.25 4.25
CA LYS A 124 15.00 -25.08 3.69
C LYS A 124 13.99 -25.52 4.76
N GLY A 125 12.72 -25.24 4.52
CA GLY A 125 11.60 -25.51 5.42
C GLY A 125 11.17 -24.29 6.25
N GLU A 126 12.08 -23.38 6.60
CA GLU A 126 11.74 -22.15 7.33
C GLU A 126 11.01 -21.15 6.41
N GLU A 127 11.36 -21.11 5.12
CA GLU A 127 10.80 -20.15 4.15
C GLU A 127 9.28 -20.23 4.02
N LYS A 128 8.70 -21.41 4.21
CA LYS A 128 7.32 -21.71 3.83
C LYS A 128 6.27 -20.96 4.61
N PHE A 129 6.55 -20.65 5.87
CA PHE A 129 5.64 -19.88 6.72
C PHE A 129 6.10 -18.44 6.89
N LEU A 130 7.38 -18.13 6.72
CA LEU A 130 7.90 -16.78 7.01
C LEU A 130 7.28 -15.72 6.10
N ILE A 131 6.95 -16.08 4.86
CA ILE A 131 6.38 -15.17 3.87
C ILE A 131 5.47 -15.93 2.90
N SER A 132 4.37 -15.30 2.48
CA SER A 132 3.51 -15.84 1.44
C SER A 132 4.00 -15.43 0.06
N VAL A 133 4.39 -16.40 -0.76
CA VAL A 133 4.78 -16.19 -2.16
C VAL A 133 3.57 -16.35 -3.07
N ILE A 134 3.52 -15.61 -4.17
CA ILE A 134 2.43 -15.69 -5.15
C ILE A 134 2.42 -17.08 -5.79
N ASP A 135 1.41 -17.86 -5.44
CA ASP A 135 0.95 -19.04 -6.14
C ASP A 135 -0.57 -18.94 -6.30
N THR A 136 -1.08 -18.96 -7.52
CA THR A 136 -2.51 -18.72 -7.76
C THR A 136 -3.42 -19.83 -7.22
N THR A 137 -2.89 -21.04 -7.01
CA THR A 137 -3.62 -22.15 -6.38
C THR A 137 -3.74 -21.93 -4.88
N ASP A 138 -2.65 -21.55 -4.22
CA ASP A 138 -2.65 -21.23 -2.79
C ASP A 138 -3.52 -20.01 -2.51
N ILE A 139 -3.40 -18.96 -3.32
CA ILE A 139 -4.26 -17.76 -3.20
C ILE A 139 -5.74 -18.12 -3.37
N LYS A 140 -6.08 -19.01 -4.32
CA LYS A 140 -7.46 -19.49 -4.46
C LYS A 140 -7.95 -20.18 -3.19
N ASN A 141 -7.13 -21.05 -2.60
CA ASN A 141 -7.48 -21.75 -1.36
C ASN A 141 -7.65 -20.80 -0.18
N ASP A 142 -6.77 -19.81 -0.05
CA ASP A 142 -6.86 -18.80 1.00
C ASP A 142 -8.05 -17.86 0.79
N LEU A 143 -8.42 -17.52 -0.45
CA LEU A 143 -9.64 -16.77 -0.76
C LEU A 143 -10.91 -17.56 -0.42
N MET A 144 -10.96 -18.87 -0.69
CA MET A 144 -12.08 -19.72 -0.26
C MET A 144 -12.17 -19.79 1.28
N LYS A 145 -11.05 -19.87 1.99
CA LYS A 145 -11.04 -19.79 3.46
C LYS A 145 -11.54 -18.43 3.94
N ALA A 146 -11.09 -17.35 3.30
CA ALA A 146 -11.52 -15.99 3.60
C ALA A 146 -13.03 -15.83 3.42
N GLU A 147 -13.60 -16.31 2.32
CA GLU A 147 -15.03 -16.29 2.05
C GLU A 147 -15.83 -17.02 3.17
N ASN A 148 -15.35 -18.19 3.61
CA ASN A 148 -15.97 -18.94 4.71
C ASN A 148 -15.95 -18.21 6.07
N LEU A 149 -15.08 -17.21 6.25
CA LEU A 149 -15.08 -16.36 7.44
C LEU A 149 -16.12 -15.23 7.38
N GLY A 150 -16.83 -15.08 6.26
CA GLY A 150 -17.85 -14.06 6.04
C GLY A 150 -17.38 -12.62 6.26
N PRO A 151 -16.27 -12.16 5.63
CA PRO A 151 -15.93 -10.75 5.60
C PRO A 151 -16.92 -9.96 4.72
N ASP A 152 -17.05 -8.67 4.98
CA ASP A 152 -17.80 -7.73 4.14
C ASP A 152 -17.00 -7.30 2.90
N LEU A 153 -15.67 -7.36 2.99
CA LEU A 153 -14.73 -6.95 1.94
C LEU A 153 -13.49 -7.85 1.97
N ILE A 154 -13.06 -8.35 0.81
CA ILE A 154 -11.80 -9.10 0.66
C ILE A 154 -10.78 -8.27 -0.12
N MET A 155 -9.71 -7.90 0.56
CA MET A 155 -8.57 -7.18 -0.01
C MET A 155 -7.39 -8.12 -0.25
N VAL A 156 -6.73 -7.97 -1.39
CA VAL A 156 -5.51 -8.71 -1.72
C VAL A 156 -4.39 -7.76 -2.10
N TYR A 157 -3.28 -7.85 -1.37
CA TYR A 157 -2.05 -7.13 -1.65
C TYR A 157 -1.05 -8.02 -2.41
N LEU A 158 -0.44 -7.48 -3.46
CA LEU A 158 0.59 -8.15 -4.26
C LEU A 158 1.84 -7.28 -4.39
N HIS A 159 2.98 -7.79 -3.98
CA HIS A 159 4.28 -7.18 -4.27
C HIS A 159 4.90 -7.87 -5.49
N PHE A 160 4.74 -7.31 -6.69
CA PHE A 160 5.06 -7.99 -7.96
C PHE A 160 5.20 -7.07 -9.19
N GLY A 161 5.76 -7.62 -10.27
CA GLY A 161 5.85 -6.97 -11.59
C GLY A 161 7.25 -6.57 -12.02
N ASP A 162 7.37 -6.09 -13.25
CA ASP A 162 8.68 -5.69 -13.76
C ASP A 162 9.07 -4.32 -13.22
N GLU A 163 10.24 -4.18 -12.60
CA GLU A 163 10.72 -2.89 -12.09
C GLU A 163 10.72 -1.83 -13.20
N TYR A 164 10.29 -0.62 -12.84
CA TYR A 164 10.33 0.60 -13.66
C TYR A 164 9.44 0.62 -14.91
N SER A 165 8.79 -0.50 -15.26
CA SER A 165 7.75 -0.49 -16.29
C SER A 165 6.49 0.20 -15.76
N ARG A 166 5.95 1.16 -16.52
CA ARG A 166 4.72 1.92 -16.18
C ARG A 166 3.43 1.20 -16.60
N GLU A 167 3.54 0.05 -17.26
CA GLU A 167 2.40 -0.80 -17.64
C GLU A 167 2.53 -2.19 -16.99
N PRO A 168 1.42 -2.80 -16.54
CA PRO A 168 1.45 -4.14 -16.00
C PRO A 168 1.70 -5.16 -17.11
N SER A 169 2.55 -6.16 -16.83
CA SER A 169 2.83 -7.24 -17.77
C SER A 169 1.64 -8.18 -17.95
N LEU A 170 1.67 -9.02 -18.99
CA LEU A 170 0.62 -10.02 -19.23
C LEU A 170 0.47 -10.98 -18.05
N SER A 171 1.58 -11.38 -17.42
CA SER A 171 1.55 -12.24 -16.23
C SER A 171 0.83 -11.57 -15.05
N GLN A 172 1.08 -10.27 -14.82
CA GLN A 172 0.38 -9.54 -13.77
C GLN A 172 -1.11 -9.40 -14.05
N ARG A 173 -1.48 -9.14 -15.32
CA ARG A 173 -2.89 -9.09 -15.74
C ARG A 173 -3.58 -10.44 -15.55
N ASP A 174 -2.93 -11.56 -15.86
CA ASP A 174 -3.46 -12.92 -15.65
C ASP A 174 -3.67 -13.24 -14.16
N ILE A 175 -2.68 -12.96 -13.31
CA ILE A 175 -2.80 -13.14 -11.85
C ILE A 175 -3.97 -12.32 -11.32
N VAL A 176 -4.06 -11.04 -11.67
CA VAL A 176 -5.14 -10.16 -11.24
C VAL A 176 -6.50 -10.67 -11.74
N ALA A 177 -6.60 -11.12 -13.00
CA ALA A 177 -7.84 -11.68 -13.54
C ALA A 177 -8.31 -12.93 -12.76
N LYS A 178 -7.37 -13.80 -12.37
CA LYS A 178 -7.67 -14.97 -11.52
C LYS A 178 -8.19 -14.54 -10.15
N LEU A 179 -7.52 -13.61 -9.48
CA LEU A 179 -7.94 -13.10 -8.16
C LEU A 179 -9.32 -12.44 -8.20
N LYS A 180 -9.60 -11.62 -9.23
CA LYS A 180 -10.95 -11.09 -9.50
C LYS A 180 -11.97 -12.25 -9.62
N SER A 181 -11.63 -13.30 -10.36
CA SER A 181 -12.50 -14.46 -10.56
C SER A 181 -12.69 -15.33 -9.31
N TYR A 182 -11.80 -15.20 -8.32
CA TYR A 182 -11.82 -15.92 -7.03
C TYR A 182 -12.45 -15.11 -5.89
N GLY A 183 -12.84 -13.85 -6.13
CA GLY A 183 -13.58 -13.03 -5.16
C GLY A 183 -12.78 -12.01 -4.38
N ALA A 184 -11.64 -11.57 -4.90
CA ALA A 184 -11.03 -10.33 -4.40
C ALA A 184 -11.86 -9.11 -4.84
N ASP A 185 -12.19 -8.23 -3.89
CA ASP A 185 -12.92 -6.98 -4.15
C ASP A 185 -11.97 -5.81 -4.43
N ILE A 186 -10.88 -5.73 -3.66
CA ILE A 186 -9.82 -4.73 -3.85
C ILE A 186 -8.50 -5.46 -4.03
N ILE A 187 -7.82 -5.19 -5.13
CA ILE A 187 -6.46 -5.66 -5.37
C ILE A 187 -5.56 -4.44 -5.40
N PHE A 188 -4.47 -4.44 -4.65
CA PHE A 188 -3.53 -3.33 -4.68
C PHE A 188 -2.11 -3.85 -4.60
N ALA A 189 -1.20 -3.17 -5.27
CA ALA A 189 0.12 -3.69 -5.50
C ALA A 189 1.22 -2.64 -5.36
N SER A 190 2.44 -3.14 -5.21
CA SER A 190 3.69 -2.40 -5.25
C SER A 190 4.78 -3.27 -5.87
N HIS A 191 6.06 -2.87 -5.76
CA HIS A 191 7.29 -3.43 -6.35
C HIS A 191 7.88 -2.65 -7.54
N PRO A 192 7.11 -2.23 -8.57
CA PRO A 192 7.72 -1.64 -9.77
C PRO A 192 8.45 -0.30 -9.56
N HIS A 193 8.39 0.29 -8.36
CA HIS A 193 8.94 1.60 -8.01
C HIS A 193 8.45 2.78 -8.87
N VAL A 194 7.44 2.55 -9.72
CA VAL A 194 6.75 3.56 -10.53
C VAL A 194 5.25 3.36 -10.43
N LEU A 195 4.47 4.42 -10.63
CA LEU A 195 3.01 4.29 -10.69
C LEU A 195 2.57 3.44 -11.87
N ARG A 196 1.45 2.74 -11.69
CA ARG A 196 0.75 2.00 -12.74
C ARG A 196 -0.75 2.27 -12.71
N PRO A 197 -1.46 1.94 -13.81
CA PRO A 197 -2.89 2.17 -13.90
C PRO A 197 -3.69 1.54 -12.76
N LEU A 198 -4.82 2.17 -12.48
CA LEU A 198 -5.91 1.60 -11.72
C LEU A 198 -6.94 0.99 -12.69
N GLU A 199 -7.71 -0.02 -12.30
CA GLU A 199 -8.81 -0.52 -13.13
C GLU A 199 -9.98 -0.91 -12.23
N PHE A 200 -11.18 -0.44 -12.55
CA PHE A 200 -12.40 -0.91 -11.89
C PHE A 200 -12.95 -2.16 -12.57
N PHE A 201 -13.61 -3.01 -11.79
CA PHE A 201 -14.28 -4.21 -12.28
C PHE A 201 -15.57 -4.45 -11.49
N GLU A 202 -16.50 -5.19 -12.08
CA GLU A 202 -17.70 -5.65 -11.37
C GLU A 202 -17.29 -6.72 -10.37
N SER A 203 -17.57 -6.51 -9.07
CA SER A 203 -17.23 -7.52 -8.07
C SER A 203 -18.14 -8.74 -8.25
N LYS A 204 -17.53 -9.94 -8.17
CA LYS A 204 -18.18 -11.19 -8.54
C LYS A 204 -19.00 -11.81 -7.40
N PHE A 205 -18.54 -11.63 -6.16
CA PHE A 205 -19.07 -12.36 -5.00
C PHE A 205 -19.43 -11.45 -3.82
N GLY A 206 -19.30 -10.14 -4.01
CA GLY A 206 -19.35 -9.17 -2.93
C GLY A 206 -20.72 -8.55 -2.72
N ARG A 207 -20.98 -8.20 -1.47
CA ARG A 207 -21.97 -7.20 -1.08
C ARG A 207 -21.66 -5.82 -1.70
N ILE A 208 -20.46 -5.63 -2.26
CA ILE A 208 -20.03 -4.46 -3.03
C ILE A 208 -20.25 -4.66 -4.54
N ASP A 209 -20.72 -3.63 -5.25
CA ASP A 209 -21.01 -3.72 -6.69
C ASP A 209 -19.76 -3.56 -7.58
N THR A 210 -18.82 -2.74 -7.14
CA THR A 210 -17.64 -2.35 -7.91
C THR A 210 -16.39 -2.62 -7.09
N GLY A 211 -15.47 -3.42 -7.63
CA GLY A 211 -14.11 -3.60 -7.13
C GLY A 211 -13.11 -2.75 -7.90
N PHE A 212 -11.87 -2.66 -7.41
CA PHE A 212 -10.77 -2.03 -8.17
C PHE A 212 -9.43 -2.73 -7.97
N VAL A 213 -8.56 -2.61 -8.98
CA VAL A 213 -7.15 -2.98 -8.91
C VAL A 213 -6.26 -1.75 -9.06
N ALA A 214 -5.30 -1.55 -8.15
CA ALA A 214 -4.21 -0.60 -8.32
C ALA A 214 -2.90 -1.38 -8.55
N TYR A 215 -2.38 -1.38 -9.79
CA TYR A 215 -1.25 -2.24 -10.16
C TYR A 215 0.11 -1.81 -9.57
N SER A 216 0.24 -0.55 -9.15
CA SER A 216 1.36 -0.02 -8.39
C SER A 216 1.03 1.39 -7.93
N LEU A 217 1.28 1.68 -6.65
CA LEU A 217 1.11 3.03 -6.08
C LEU A 217 2.36 3.92 -6.21
N GLY A 218 3.44 3.40 -6.82
CA GLY A 218 4.74 4.09 -6.88
C GLY A 218 5.49 4.07 -5.54
N ASN A 219 6.47 4.95 -5.42
CA ASN A 219 7.27 5.10 -4.21
C ASN A 219 6.67 6.14 -3.28
N PHE A 220 6.50 5.79 -2.01
CA PHE A 220 6.01 6.73 -0.99
C PHE A 220 7.16 7.45 -0.27
N ILE A 221 8.10 6.69 0.29
CA ILE A 221 9.38 7.21 0.83
C ILE A 221 10.53 6.39 0.23
N SER A 222 11.38 7.05 -0.55
CA SER A 222 12.48 6.41 -1.29
C SER A 222 13.60 7.40 -1.55
N ASN A 223 14.80 6.90 -1.82
CA ASN A 223 15.96 7.69 -2.27
C ASN A 223 16.19 7.59 -3.79
N GLN A 224 15.30 6.94 -4.56
CA GLN A 224 15.33 7.00 -6.03
C GLN A 224 14.85 8.39 -6.50
N ARG A 225 15.61 9.08 -7.35
CA ARG A 225 15.43 10.52 -7.67
C ARG A 225 15.07 10.83 -9.13
N TRP A 226 14.93 9.81 -9.98
CA TRP A 226 14.64 10.04 -11.40
C TRP A 226 13.12 10.08 -11.64
N ARG A 227 12.68 10.76 -12.72
CA ARG A 227 11.26 10.92 -13.12
C ARG A 227 10.52 9.60 -13.05
N TYR A 228 9.36 9.58 -12.37
CA TYR A 228 8.52 8.41 -12.10
C TYR A 228 8.86 7.59 -10.84
N SER A 229 10.10 7.67 -10.32
CA SER A 229 10.53 6.90 -9.14
C SER A 229 10.55 7.68 -7.83
N ASP A 230 10.45 9.01 -7.92
CA ASP A 230 10.40 9.93 -6.79
C ASP A 230 8.97 10.35 -6.47
N CYS A 231 7.98 9.68 -7.06
CA CYS A 231 6.57 9.95 -6.86
C CYS A 231 5.76 8.70 -6.51
N GLY A 232 4.62 8.96 -5.87
CA GLY A 232 3.67 7.98 -5.38
C GLY A 232 2.24 8.52 -5.47
N VAL A 233 1.27 7.73 -5.03
CA VAL A 233 -0.09 8.18 -4.81
C VAL A 233 -0.64 7.56 -3.53
N ILE A 234 -1.29 8.38 -2.70
CA ILE A 234 -2.17 7.89 -1.63
C ILE A 234 -3.56 7.70 -2.24
N ILE A 235 -4.14 6.52 -2.07
CA ILE A 235 -5.52 6.24 -2.44
C ILE A 235 -6.37 6.19 -1.18
N ASN A 236 -7.24 7.17 -1.01
CA ASN A 236 -8.24 7.17 0.06
C ASN A 236 -9.59 6.79 -0.53
N PHE A 237 -10.31 5.88 0.11
CA PHE A 237 -11.68 5.56 -0.29
C PHE A 237 -12.60 5.44 0.93
N THR A 238 -13.87 5.78 0.74
CA THR A 238 -14.92 5.65 1.76
C THR A 238 -15.88 4.55 1.33
N LEU A 239 -16.04 3.55 2.20
CA LEU A 239 -16.99 2.46 2.01
C LEU A 239 -18.23 2.73 2.87
N GLU A 240 -19.40 2.76 2.23
CA GLU A 240 -20.68 2.94 2.91
C GLU A 240 -21.55 1.70 2.83
N LYS A 241 -22.11 1.30 3.98
CA LYS A 241 -23.04 0.17 4.09
C LYS A 241 -24.48 0.64 3.95
N ASN A 242 -25.21 0.06 3.00
CA ASN A 242 -26.66 0.10 2.98
C ASN A 242 -27.20 -0.97 3.94
N ILE A 243 -27.81 -0.55 5.05
CA ILE A 243 -28.29 -1.45 6.10
C ILE A 243 -29.44 -2.33 5.62
N ASP A 244 -30.35 -1.79 4.80
CA ASP A 244 -31.56 -2.49 4.35
C ASP A 244 -31.25 -3.63 3.38
N LYS A 245 -30.29 -3.40 2.48
CA LYS A 245 -29.89 -4.36 1.45
C LYS A 245 -28.69 -5.22 1.84
N ASP A 246 -28.04 -4.88 2.96
CA ASP A 246 -26.77 -5.47 3.39
C ASP A 246 -25.68 -5.41 2.28
N THR A 247 -25.68 -4.31 1.53
CA THR A 247 -24.74 -4.04 0.43
C THR A 247 -23.78 -2.90 0.77
N PHE A 248 -22.63 -2.84 0.11
CA PHE A 248 -21.65 -1.78 0.24
C PHE A 248 -21.43 -1.07 -1.09
N HIS A 249 -20.96 0.17 -1.04
CA HIS A 249 -20.49 0.89 -2.22
C HIS A 249 -19.41 1.89 -1.84
N PHE A 250 -18.57 2.25 -2.81
CA PHE A 250 -17.63 3.35 -2.65
C PHE A 250 -18.36 4.68 -2.85
N SER A 251 -18.57 5.45 -1.78
CA SER A 251 -19.17 6.79 -1.89
C SER A 251 -18.13 7.84 -2.30
N LYS A 252 -16.84 7.57 -2.06
CA LYS A 252 -15.72 8.44 -2.41
C LYS A 252 -14.46 7.63 -2.71
N ILE A 253 -13.72 8.01 -3.74
CA ILE A 253 -12.35 7.56 -3.99
C ILE A 253 -11.54 8.80 -4.39
N GLU A 254 -10.49 9.07 -3.64
CA GLU A 254 -9.59 10.20 -3.81
C GLU A 254 -8.17 9.72 -4.06
N TYR A 255 -7.48 10.45 -4.93
CA TYR A 255 -6.10 10.22 -5.28
C TYR A 255 -5.32 11.45 -4.85
N ILE A 256 -4.32 11.26 -4.00
CA ILE A 256 -3.41 12.32 -3.59
C ILE A 256 -2.03 11.98 -4.19
N PRO A 257 -1.68 12.52 -5.36
CA PRO A 257 -0.34 12.40 -5.91
C PRO A 257 0.69 12.96 -4.92
N THR A 258 1.81 12.26 -4.76
CA THR A 258 2.89 12.67 -3.86
C THR A 258 4.21 12.70 -4.59
N TRP A 259 5.08 13.63 -4.21
CA TRP A 259 6.46 13.70 -4.63
C TRP A 259 7.38 13.76 -3.40
N VAL A 260 8.50 13.04 -3.45
CA VAL A 260 9.45 12.99 -2.33
C VAL A 260 10.51 14.06 -2.55
N PHE A 261 10.44 15.14 -1.76
CA PHE A 261 11.52 16.10 -1.65
C PHE A 261 12.74 15.48 -0.98
N LYS A 262 13.93 15.86 -1.46
CA LYS A 262 15.21 15.62 -0.81
C LYS A 262 16.06 16.87 -0.98
N GLY A 263 16.44 17.50 0.12
CA GLY A 263 17.24 18.71 0.09
C GLY A 263 17.66 19.16 1.47
N ASP A 264 18.34 20.30 1.52
CA ASP A 264 18.80 20.90 2.77
C ASP A 264 17.65 21.66 3.44
N ILE A 265 17.41 21.37 4.72
CA ILE A 265 16.50 22.12 5.60
C ILE A 265 17.28 22.36 6.90
N ASP A 266 17.52 23.63 7.20
CA ASP A 266 18.27 24.07 8.39
C ASP A 266 19.68 23.47 8.52
N GLY A 267 20.37 23.26 7.38
CA GLY A 267 21.73 22.71 7.35
C GLY A 267 21.80 21.19 7.44
N GLU A 268 20.65 20.50 7.40
CA GLU A 268 20.57 19.04 7.37
C GLU A 268 19.90 18.54 6.10
N GLN A 269 20.43 17.45 5.53
CA GLN A 269 19.78 16.75 4.43
C GLN A 269 18.53 16.03 4.92
N GLN A 270 17.36 16.49 4.48
CA GLN A 270 16.07 15.97 4.89
C GLN A 270 15.26 15.45 3.70
N TYR A 271 14.28 14.60 4.02
CA TYR A 271 13.26 14.15 3.08
C TYR A 271 11.90 14.65 3.56
N LYS A 272 11.03 15.00 2.63
CA LYS A 272 9.62 15.27 2.91
C LYS A 272 8.76 14.70 1.80
N ILE A 273 7.62 14.12 2.16
CA ILE A 273 6.63 13.65 1.19
C ILE A 273 5.65 14.79 0.99
N LEU A 274 5.62 15.37 -0.20
CA LEU A 274 4.80 16.52 -0.54
C LEU A 274 3.58 16.07 -1.35
N PRO A 275 2.34 16.41 -0.94
CA PRO A 275 1.15 16.20 -1.77
C PRO A 275 1.21 17.12 -2.99
N SER A 276 1.56 16.58 -4.16
CA SER A 276 2.00 17.35 -5.33
C SER A 276 0.98 18.42 -5.76
N GLN A 277 -0.32 18.15 -5.60
CA GLN A 277 -1.38 19.09 -5.96
C GLN A 277 -1.35 20.40 -5.16
N GLN A 278 -1.03 20.34 -3.86
CA GLN A 278 -1.00 21.54 -3.01
C GLN A 278 0.16 22.49 -3.38
N PHE A 279 1.18 21.95 -4.05
CA PHE A 279 2.38 22.66 -4.44
C PHE A 279 2.38 23.03 -5.93
N LEU A 280 1.21 23.18 -6.56
CA LEU A 280 1.09 23.62 -7.97
C LEU A 280 0.90 25.13 -8.14
N GLY A 281 0.46 25.85 -7.11
CA GLY A 281 0.00 27.25 -7.24
C GLY A 281 0.47 28.24 -6.17
N GLU A 282 0.56 27.84 -4.90
CA GLU A 282 0.92 28.74 -3.78
C GLU A 282 2.04 28.10 -2.93
N PHE A 283 3.29 28.45 -3.22
CA PHE A 283 4.47 27.95 -2.49
C PHE A 283 4.68 28.63 -1.13
N GLU A 284 3.79 29.54 -0.73
CA GLU A 284 3.97 30.41 0.44
C GLU A 284 3.61 29.75 1.78
N LYS A 285 3.11 28.50 1.78
CA LYS A 285 2.62 27.82 3.00
C LYS A 285 3.55 26.77 3.59
N SER A 286 4.71 26.54 3.00
CA SER A 286 5.63 25.49 3.45
C SER A 286 6.92 26.08 4.00
N ASP A 287 7.38 25.57 5.15
CA ASP A 287 8.71 25.88 5.72
C ASP A 287 9.88 25.30 4.89
N ILE A 288 9.62 24.89 3.64
CA ILE A 288 10.58 24.27 2.74
C ILE A 288 10.89 25.26 1.62
N PHE A 289 12.17 25.59 1.47
CA PHE A 289 12.62 26.29 0.27
C PHE A 289 12.65 25.32 -0.92
N LEU A 290 11.79 25.56 -1.91
CA LEU A 290 11.75 24.79 -3.16
C LEU A 290 12.45 25.56 -4.27
N THR A 291 13.41 24.92 -4.95
CA THR A 291 14.04 25.50 -6.13
C THR A 291 13.08 25.46 -7.33
N ASN A 292 13.36 26.23 -8.38
CA ASN A 292 12.61 26.14 -9.64
C ASN A 292 12.60 24.70 -10.22
N HIS A 293 13.69 23.96 -10.02
CA HIS A 293 13.77 22.56 -10.41
C HIS A 293 12.80 21.70 -9.60
N ASP A 294 12.77 21.85 -8.27
CA ASP A 294 11.83 21.10 -7.42
C ASP A 294 10.37 21.36 -7.82
N VAL A 295 10.03 22.62 -8.09
CA VAL A 295 8.69 23.02 -8.56
C VAL A 295 8.33 22.33 -9.87
N GLU A 296 9.26 22.28 -10.83
CA GLU A 296 9.06 21.57 -12.09
C GLU A 296 8.86 20.07 -11.87
N ARG A 297 9.66 19.45 -10.99
CA ARG A 297 9.57 18.03 -10.66
C ARG A 297 8.25 17.66 -9.96
N ILE A 298 7.77 18.51 -9.05
CA ILE A 298 6.46 18.37 -8.41
C ILE A 298 5.34 18.43 -9.48
N ARG A 299 5.44 19.38 -10.41
CA ARG A 299 4.48 19.55 -11.50
C ARG A 299 4.47 18.33 -12.43
N GLU A 300 5.65 17.83 -12.82
CA GLU A 300 5.78 16.60 -13.60
C GLU A 300 5.16 15.41 -12.87
N SER A 301 5.52 15.21 -11.60
CA SER A 301 4.96 14.16 -10.74
C SER A 301 3.44 14.19 -10.70
N TYR A 302 2.84 15.37 -10.52
CA TYR A 302 1.40 15.53 -10.51
C TYR A 302 0.78 15.13 -11.85
N TYR A 303 1.23 15.71 -12.97
CA TYR A 303 0.63 15.43 -14.28
C TYR A 303 0.88 13.99 -14.76
N ASP A 304 2.06 13.42 -14.49
CA ASP A 304 2.36 12.01 -14.80
C ASP A 304 1.45 11.06 -14.02
N THR A 305 1.12 11.41 -12.77
CA THR A 305 0.20 10.65 -11.92
C THR A 305 -1.24 10.75 -12.44
N ILE A 306 -1.72 11.97 -12.71
CA ILE A 306 -3.07 12.18 -13.25
C ILE A 306 -3.24 11.49 -14.60
N ASP A 307 -2.25 11.55 -15.49
CA ASP A 307 -2.26 10.84 -16.77
C ASP A 307 -2.44 9.33 -16.58
N ILE A 308 -1.66 8.70 -15.69
CA ILE A 308 -1.82 7.26 -15.39
C ILE A 308 -3.21 6.95 -14.83
N LEU A 309 -3.68 7.72 -13.85
CA LEU A 309 -4.93 7.46 -13.15
C LEU A 309 -6.18 7.74 -14.00
N THR A 310 -6.06 8.57 -15.04
CA THR A 310 -7.17 8.91 -15.95
C THR A 310 -7.25 8.03 -17.18
N ARG A 311 -6.17 7.32 -17.54
CA ARG A 311 -6.20 6.24 -18.55
C ARG A 311 -7.05 5.04 -18.10
N SER A 312 -7.21 4.90 -16.80
CA SER A 312 -8.03 3.90 -16.13
C SER A 312 -9.53 4.07 -16.41
N SER A 313 -10.28 2.96 -16.42
CA SER A 313 -11.75 3.02 -16.43
C SER A 313 -12.25 3.87 -15.24
N LYS A 314 -13.30 4.68 -15.42
CA LYS A 314 -13.91 5.44 -14.32
C LYS A 314 -14.86 4.55 -13.52
N PRO A 315 -14.99 4.75 -12.19
CA PRO A 315 -15.98 4.01 -11.41
C PRO A 315 -17.39 4.35 -11.89
N ARG A 316 -18.31 3.36 -11.86
CA ARG A 316 -19.75 3.64 -11.94
C ARG A 316 -20.22 4.15 -10.57
N LEU A 317 -19.96 5.42 -10.26
CA LEU A 317 -20.54 6.04 -9.07
C LEU A 317 -22.07 6.11 -9.26
N GLN A 318 -22.84 5.47 -8.39
CA GLN A 318 -24.30 5.64 -8.39
C GLN A 318 -24.60 7.10 -8.05
N LYS A 319 -25.17 7.84 -9.01
CA LYS A 319 -25.73 9.16 -8.73
C LYS A 319 -26.80 8.99 -7.65
N SER A 320 -26.66 9.66 -6.51
CA SER A 320 -27.76 9.78 -5.57
C SER A 320 -28.94 10.40 -6.31
N LYS A 321 -30.00 9.61 -6.51
CA LYS A 321 -31.27 10.14 -6.99
C LYS A 321 -31.87 10.90 -5.82
N ASN A 322 -31.57 12.19 -5.73
CA ASN A 322 -32.39 13.13 -4.95
C ASN A 322 -33.77 13.21 -5.62
N ASN A 323 -34.65 12.26 -5.30
CA ASN A 323 -36.08 12.40 -5.53
C ASN A 323 -36.68 13.14 -4.32
N PHE A 324 -36.54 14.47 -4.31
CA PHE A 324 -37.54 15.30 -3.66
C PHE A 324 -38.67 15.50 -4.65
N SER A 325 -39.72 14.69 -4.55
CA SER A 325 -41.02 15.00 -5.13
C SER A 325 -41.71 16.00 -4.21
N HIS A 326 -41.90 17.23 -4.70
CA HIS A 326 -42.92 18.14 -4.20
C HIS A 326 -44.31 17.70 -4.65
#